data_AF-A0A8H6AAZ0-F1
#
_entry.id   AF-A0A8H6AAZ0-F1
#
_cell.length_a   1.000
_cell.length_b   1.000
_cell.length_c   1.000
_cell.angle_alpha   90.00
_cell.angle_beta   90.00
_cell.angle_gamma   90.00
#
_symmetry.space_group_name_H-M   'P 1'
#
loop_
_entity.id
_entity.type
_entity.pdbx_description
1 polymer ?
#
loop_
_entity_poly.entity_id
_entity_poly.type
_entity_poly.pdbx_seq_one_letter_code
_entity_poly.pdbx_strand_id
1 'polypeptide(L)'
;MARLNMFALCLLFFSLAAAQEVVVNLDYAQYKGSLRLSTVQGSSVISGMRNAYEHGSKCIPMSKYPIPNDTSEDCLFLDVYTPPQASNSSRLLPVFIWIQGGGFNENSNSNYNGTGLIQASEMGIVVVTFNYRVVPYRFLSGGESLQDGSVNNGLKDQIKVLSGNPKLVVVGGGASAGAASITLLLSAYGGRDDGLFHTTAAESQSFATMLTLNQSQFTYSNLVICSGSAGDANTFTCLRGLDTESLLRENISTPSLTRKRHRFTYTDQSLMMISFLITRTNQFPGFKLEQLARINAWYLQENQTHQFPDSNPYWRPASNARGEIRYICPWVDLSSTYAEAGINGWNYHYRELCEYLASIGVEIQQ
;
A
#
# COMPACT_ATOMS: atom_id res chain seq x y z
N MET A 1 14.07 -28.36 -12.55
CA MET A 1 13.50 -27.15 -13.20
C MET A 1 14.02 -25.93 -12.47
N ALA A 2 15.01 -25.25 -13.05
CA ALA A 2 15.66 -24.11 -12.42
C ALA A 2 14.70 -22.90 -12.39
N ARG A 3 14.31 -22.44 -11.21
CA ARG A 3 13.63 -21.17 -11.02
C ARG A 3 14.65 -20.07 -11.33
N LEU A 4 14.53 -19.40 -12.47
CA LEU A 4 15.30 -18.19 -12.73
C LEU A 4 14.89 -17.14 -11.69
N ASN A 5 15.83 -16.80 -10.81
CA ASN A 5 15.67 -15.78 -9.79
C ASN A 5 15.59 -14.41 -10.48
N MET A 6 14.64 -13.57 -10.06
CA MET A 6 14.52 -12.19 -10.54
C MET A 6 15.80 -11.37 -10.24
N PHE A 7 16.52 -11.76 -9.19
CA PHE A 7 17.87 -11.27 -8.86
C PHE A 7 18.97 -11.71 -9.83
N ALA A 8 18.85 -12.89 -10.44
CA ALA A 8 19.78 -13.33 -11.49
C ALA A 8 19.57 -12.53 -12.78
N LEU A 9 18.36 -12.01 -13.04
CA LEU A 9 18.12 -11.06 -14.11
C LEU A 9 18.83 -9.73 -13.84
N CYS A 10 18.75 -9.18 -12.63
CA CYS A 10 19.48 -7.96 -12.28
C CYS A 10 20.99 -8.11 -12.52
N LEU A 11 21.59 -9.24 -12.09
CA LEU A 11 23.02 -9.50 -12.30
C LEU A 11 23.43 -9.62 -13.79
N LEU A 12 22.50 -9.95 -14.70
CA LEU A 12 22.77 -10.10 -16.13
C LEU A 12 22.70 -8.80 -16.94
N PHE A 13 22.15 -7.71 -16.39
CA PHE A 13 22.04 -6.41 -17.09
C PHE A 13 23.21 -5.45 -16.84
N PHE A 14 24.19 -5.82 -16.00
CA PHE A 14 25.32 -4.97 -15.65
C PHE A 14 26.45 -5.04 -16.66
N SER A 15 26.25 -4.45 -17.83
CA SER A 15 27.36 -4.08 -18.70
C SER A 15 27.08 -2.73 -19.35
N LEU A 16 27.21 -1.62 -18.63
CA LEU A 16 27.46 -0.29 -19.22
C LEU A 16 27.87 0.71 -18.13
N ALA A 17 29.07 1.23 -18.27
CA ALA A 17 29.73 2.13 -17.33
C ALA A 17 29.15 3.55 -17.35
N ALA A 18 28.69 4.02 -16.19
CA ALA A 18 28.80 5.41 -15.73
C ALA A 18 28.47 5.49 -14.23
N ALA A 19 28.90 6.56 -13.56
CA ALA A 19 28.70 6.80 -12.14
C ALA A 19 27.20 6.69 -11.76
N GLN A 20 26.88 5.66 -10.98
CA GLN A 20 25.56 5.33 -10.44
C GLN A 20 24.62 4.70 -11.48
N GLU A 21 24.47 3.39 -11.41
CA GLU A 21 23.56 2.65 -12.28
C GLU A 21 22.16 2.70 -11.65
N VAL A 22 21.30 3.57 -12.19
CA VAL A 22 19.86 3.53 -11.90
C VAL A 22 19.21 2.74 -13.04
N VAL A 23 18.62 1.59 -12.71
CA VAL A 23 17.83 0.80 -13.66
C VAL A 23 16.37 0.99 -13.29
N VAL A 24 15.70 1.83 -14.03
CA VAL A 24 14.29 2.18 -13.85
C VAL A 24 13.45 1.28 -14.75
N ASN A 25 12.18 1.01 -14.41
CA ASN A 25 11.20 0.41 -15.33
C ASN A 25 11.47 -1.06 -15.71
N LEU A 26 11.80 -1.90 -14.72
CA LEU A 26 11.84 -3.35 -14.92
C LEU A 26 10.43 -3.95 -14.73
N ASP A 27 9.88 -4.52 -15.81
CA ASP A 27 8.65 -5.33 -15.75
C ASP A 27 8.93 -6.59 -14.92
N TYR A 28 8.29 -6.70 -13.76
CA TYR A 28 8.42 -7.87 -12.91
C TYR A 28 7.25 -8.85 -13.06
N ALA A 29 6.14 -8.39 -13.66
CA ALA A 29 4.91 -9.15 -13.81
C ALA A 29 3.86 -8.47 -14.70
N GLN A 30 2.84 -9.23 -15.11
CA GLN A 30 1.72 -8.72 -15.90
C GLN A 30 0.36 -9.21 -15.39
N TYR A 31 -0.69 -8.39 -15.59
CA TYR A 31 -2.07 -8.74 -15.24
C TYR A 31 -3.15 -8.12 -16.15
N LYS A 32 -2.80 -7.51 -17.29
CA LYS A 32 -3.75 -6.80 -18.15
C LYS A 32 -4.60 -7.74 -19.02
N GLY A 33 -5.72 -7.22 -19.54
CA GLY A 33 -6.60 -7.94 -20.46
C GLY A 33 -7.22 -9.20 -19.83
N SER A 34 -7.02 -10.37 -20.45
CA SER A 34 -7.57 -11.64 -19.94
C SER A 34 -7.00 -12.05 -18.57
N LEU A 35 -5.84 -11.51 -18.18
CA LEU A 35 -5.24 -11.72 -16.86
C LEU A 35 -5.78 -10.76 -15.80
N ARG A 36 -6.70 -9.85 -16.16
CA ARG A 36 -7.29 -8.91 -15.20
C ARG A 36 -7.97 -9.69 -14.07
N LEU A 37 -7.88 -9.17 -12.84
CA LEU A 37 -8.42 -9.79 -11.62
C LEU A 37 -7.81 -11.16 -11.27
N SER A 38 -6.76 -11.60 -11.97
CA SER A 38 -6.03 -12.83 -11.64
C SER A 38 -4.80 -12.54 -10.79
N THR A 39 -4.23 -13.60 -10.21
CA THR A 39 -2.94 -13.52 -9.52
C THR A 39 -1.86 -13.05 -10.48
N VAL A 40 -0.83 -12.41 -9.92
CA VAL A 40 0.36 -12.02 -10.65
C VAL A 40 0.96 -13.23 -11.38
N GLN A 41 1.24 -13.07 -12.68
CA GLN A 41 2.02 -14.04 -13.44
C GLN A 41 3.45 -13.50 -13.62
N GLY A 42 4.43 -14.39 -13.67
CA GLY A 42 5.80 -13.98 -13.98
C GLY A 42 5.85 -13.30 -15.34
N SER A 43 6.63 -12.23 -15.45
CA SER A 43 6.86 -11.61 -16.75
C SER A 43 7.41 -12.67 -17.72
N SER A 44 7.00 -12.61 -18.99
CA SER A 44 7.61 -13.43 -20.02
C SER A 44 9.11 -13.13 -20.06
N VAL A 45 9.95 -14.11 -20.39
CA VAL A 45 11.40 -13.85 -20.51
C VAL A 45 11.58 -12.79 -21.60
N ILE A 46 11.85 -11.57 -21.19
CA ILE A 46 12.09 -10.46 -22.10
C ILE A 46 13.48 -10.65 -22.68
N SER A 47 13.56 -10.98 -23.97
CA SER A 47 14.82 -11.00 -24.72
C SER A 47 15.12 -9.62 -25.28
N GLY A 48 16.37 -9.16 -25.16
CA GLY A 48 16.87 -7.94 -25.78
C GLY A 48 17.08 -6.77 -24.81
N MET A 49 17.73 -5.71 -25.31
CA MET A 49 18.02 -4.49 -24.55
C MET A 49 16.75 -3.64 -24.39
N ARG A 50 16.51 -3.13 -23.17
CA ARG A 50 15.37 -2.26 -22.85
C ARG A 50 15.88 -0.91 -22.40
N ASN A 51 15.14 0.15 -22.74
CA ASN A 51 15.36 1.46 -22.14
C ASN A 51 14.86 1.42 -20.68
N ALA A 52 15.77 1.70 -19.76
CA ALA A 52 15.54 1.70 -18.32
C ALA A 52 15.92 3.05 -17.67
N TYR A 53 15.90 4.13 -18.45
CA TYR A 53 16.28 5.47 -18.00
C TYR A 53 15.11 6.33 -17.52
N GLU A 54 13.88 5.84 -17.70
CA GLU A 54 12.64 6.56 -17.37
C GLU A 54 11.73 5.67 -16.53
N HIS A 55 10.95 6.29 -15.64
CA HIS A 55 9.98 5.58 -14.81
C HIS A 55 8.86 4.97 -15.65
N GLY A 56 8.52 3.72 -15.32
CA GLY A 56 7.31 3.09 -15.82
C GLY A 56 6.05 3.77 -15.29
N SER A 57 4.92 3.52 -15.94
CA SER A 57 3.63 4.05 -15.50
C SER A 57 3.24 3.56 -14.10
N LYS A 58 2.59 4.43 -13.33
CA LYS A 58 2.02 4.06 -12.02
C LYS A 58 0.74 3.25 -12.21
N CYS A 59 0.33 2.49 -11.19
CA CYS A 59 -0.96 1.83 -11.25
C CYS A 59 -2.10 2.84 -11.13
N ILE A 60 -3.17 2.61 -11.89
CA ILE A 60 -4.29 3.55 -11.97
C ILE A 60 -4.97 3.68 -10.60
N PRO A 61 -5.10 4.91 -10.04
CA PRO A 61 -5.66 5.12 -8.72
C PRO A 61 -7.20 5.05 -8.70
N MET A 62 -7.75 4.88 -7.49
CA MET A 62 -9.20 4.93 -7.25
C MET A 62 -9.77 6.33 -7.54
N SER A 63 -10.94 6.39 -8.20
CA SER A 63 -11.76 7.60 -8.35
C SER A 63 -11.08 8.83 -8.98
N LYS A 64 -10.04 8.65 -9.81
CA LYS A 64 -9.52 9.72 -10.68
C LYS A 64 -9.98 9.50 -12.12
N TYR A 65 -10.98 10.29 -12.53
CA TYR A 65 -11.41 10.41 -13.92
C TYR A 65 -11.32 11.89 -14.36
N PRO A 66 -10.73 12.21 -15.52
CA PRO A 66 -10.10 11.30 -16.48
C PRO A 66 -8.87 10.58 -15.89
N ILE A 67 -8.50 9.43 -16.48
CA ILE A 67 -7.34 8.65 -16.04
C ILE A 67 -6.07 9.52 -16.20
N PRO A 68 -5.23 9.67 -15.15
CA PRO A 68 -3.99 10.42 -15.27
C PRO A 68 -3.05 9.83 -16.33
N ASN A 69 -2.45 10.69 -17.16
CA ASN A 69 -1.59 10.28 -18.27
C ASN A 69 -0.33 9.49 -17.83
N ASP A 70 0.09 9.59 -16.56
CA ASP A 70 1.23 8.86 -15.99
C ASP A 70 0.82 7.50 -15.37
N THR A 71 -0.40 7.04 -15.59
CA THR A 71 -0.95 5.80 -15.03
C THR A 71 -1.41 4.81 -16.09
N SER A 72 -1.32 3.51 -15.81
CA SER A 72 -1.70 2.42 -16.73
C SER A 72 -2.09 1.14 -15.99
N GLU A 73 -2.84 0.22 -16.64
CA GLU A 73 -2.97 -1.16 -16.17
C GLU A 73 -1.67 -1.96 -16.35
N ASP A 74 -0.81 -1.50 -17.28
CA ASP A 74 0.55 -1.96 -17.41
C ASP A 74 1.44 -1.12 -16.47
N CYS A 75 1.48 -1.51 -15.19
CA CYS A 75 2.11 -0.70 -14.14
C CYS A 75 3.02 -1.47 -13.19
N LEU A 76 3.20 -2.79 -13.35
CA LEU A 76 3.99 -3.61 -12.44
C LEU A 76 5.49 -3.48 -12.77
N PHE A 77 6.00 -2.29 -12.50
CA PHE A 77 7.38 -1.92 -12.68
C PHE A 77 8.10 -1.78 -11.34
N LEU A 78 9.39 -2.08 -11.34
CA LEU A 78 10.30 -1.77 -10.25
C LEU A 78 11.50 -0.97 -10.75
N ASP A 79 12.05 -0.17 -9.85
CA ASP A 79 13.24 0.64 -10.06
C ASP A 79 14.32 0.18 -9.08
N VAL A 80 15.54 0.02 -9.58
CA VAL A 80 16.71 -0.43 -8.83
C VAL A 80 17.75 0.67 -8.84
N TYR A 81 18.11 1.12 -7.65
CA TYR A 81 19.19 2.06 -7.42
C TYR A 81 20.38 1.29 -6.84
N THR A 82 21.53 1.33 -7.51
CA THR A 82 22.73 0.62 -7.06
C THR A 82 23.96 1.54 -7.05
N PRO A 83 24.92 1.35 -6.12
CA PRO A 83 26.17 2.09 -6.17
C PRO A 83 27.00 1.73 -7.43
N PRO A 84 27.73 2.70 -8.03
CA PRO A 84 28.45 2.50 -9.29
C PRO A 84 29.47 1.36 -9.32
N GLN A 85 29.98 0.95 -8.15
CA GLN A 85 31.01 -0.09 -8.04
C GLN A 85 30.46 -1.48 -7.71
N ALA A 86 29.13 -1.63 -7.57
CA ALA A 86 28.51 -2.91 -7.22
C ALA A 86 28.79 -4.00 -8.26
N SER A 87 28.77 -3.65 -9.55
CA SER A 87 28.97 -4.58 -10.67
C SER A 87 30.38 -5.16 -10.75
N ASN A 88 31.38 -4.48 -10.16
CA ASN A 88 32.78 -4.90 -10.16
C ASN A 88 33.19 -5.68 -8.91
N SER A 89 32.27 -5.90 -7.97
CA SER A 89 32.54 -6.56 -6.69
C SER A 89 31.92 -7.96 -6.64
N SER A 90 32.67 -8.92 -6.10
CA SER A 90 32.12 -10.24 -5.74
C SER A 90 31.27 -10.22 -4.46
N ARG A 91 31.26 -9.08 -3.75
CA ARG A 91 30.48 -8.88 -2.53
C ARG A 91 29.02 -8.60 -2.86
N LEU A 92 28.13 -9.43 -2.33
CA LEU A 92 26.70 -9.16 -2.36
C LEU A 92 26.34 -8.03 -1.37
N LEU A 93 25.57 -7.05 -1.85
CA LEU A 93 25.07 -5.95 -1.02
C LEU A 93 23.68 -6.28 -0.43
N PRO A 94 23.36 -5.82 0.79
CA PRO A 94 22.00 -5.77 1.30
C PRO A 94 21.07 -5.00 0.35
N VAL A 95 19.83 -5.45 0.25
CA VAL A 95 18.80 -4.87 -0.59
C VAL A 95 17.69 -4.33 0.29
N PHE A 96 17.46 -3.03 0.21
CA PHE A 96 16.38 -2.35 0.88
C PHE A 96 15.20 -2.17 -0.09
N ILE A 97 14.12 -2.91 0.13
CA ILE A 97 12.92 -2.87 -0.72
C ILE A 97 11.88 -1.95 -0.07
N TRP A 98 11.57 -0.83 -0.72
CA TRP A 98 10.58 0.16 -0.27
C TRP A 98 9.17 -0.17 -0.79
N ILE A 99 8.23 -0.44 0.13
CA ILE A 99 6.81 -0.65 -0.21
C ILE A 99 6.05 0.67 -0.02
N GLN A 100 5.65 1.31 -1.11
CA GLN A 100 4.95 2.58 -1.06
C GLN A 100 3.55 2.55 -0.42
N GLY A 101 3.11 3.69 0.11
CA GLY A 101 1.81 3.90 0.74
C GLY A 101 0.67 4.18 -0.25
N GLY A 102 -0.28 5.01 0.20
CA GLY A 102 -1.44 5.47 -0.59
C GLY A 102 -2.79 4.86 -0.22
N GLY A 103 -2.94 4.41 1.03
CA GLY A 103 -4.20 3.83 1.54
C GLY A 103 -4.63 2.58 0.79
N PHE A 104 -3.74 2.03 -0.04
CA PHE A 104 -3.98 1.03 -1.06
C PHE A 104 -4.96 1.40 -2.19
N ASN A 105 -5.30 2.68 -2.30
CA ASN A 105 -6.18 3.22 -3.32
C ASN A 105 -5.39 3.86 -4.46
N GLU A 106 -4.14 4.23 -4.20
CA GLU A 106 -3.24 4.84 -5.17
C GLU A 106 -1.78 4.54 -4.80
N ASN A 107 -0.85 4.86 -5.71
CA ASN A 107 0.58 4.79 -5.51
C ASN A 107 1.14 6.18 -5.12
N SER A 108 0.94 6.61 -3.87
CA SER A 108 1.22 8.00 -3.42
C SER A 108 2.69 8.32 -3.17
N ASN A 109 3.56 7.31 -3.09
CA ASN A 109 5.00 7.47 -2.84
C ASN A 109 5.79 6.75 -3.94
N SER A 110 5.31 6.87 -5.18
CA SER A 110 5.92 6.29 -6.37
C SER A 110 7.17 7.08 -6.78
N ASN A 111 8.10 6.42 -7.46
CA ASN A 111 9.31 7.02 -8.04
C ASN A 111 10.21 7.73 -7.01
N TYR A 112 10.19 7.27 -5.76
CA TYR A 112 11.10 7.77 -4.72
C TYR A 112 12.55 7.50 -5.08
N ASN A 113 13.38 8.54 -5.02
CA ASN A 113 14.78 8.42 -5.38
C ASN A 113 15.59 7.77 -4.25
N GLY A 114 16.07 6.55 -4.48
CA GLY A 114 16.86 5.78 -3.51
C GLY A 114 18.30 6.26 -3.29
N THR A 115 18.82 7.18 -4.12
CA THR A 115 20.24 7.58 -4.07
C THR A 115 20.69 8.16 -2.73
N GLY A 116 19.84 8.94 -2.05
CA GLY A 116 20.17 9.49 -0.72
C GLY A 116 20.40 8.41 0.34
N LEU A 117 19.59 7.34 0.33
CA LEU A 117 19.78 6.19 1.22
C LEU A 117 21.07 5.42 0.91
N ILE A 118 21.39 5.26 -0.38
CA ILE A 118 22.65 4.62 -0.79
C ILE A 118 23.85 5.42 -0.29
N GLN A 119 23.83 6.75 -0.44
CA GLN A 119 24.89 7.63 0.07
C GLN A 119 25.01 7.57 1.60
N ALA A 120 23.88 7.65 2.32
CA ALA A 120 23.85 7.57 3.77
C ALA A 120 24.36 6.22 4.30
N SER A 121 24.22 5.14 3.51
CA SER A 121 24.76 3.81 3.83
C SER A 121 26.25 3.64 3.48
N GLU A 122 26.95 4.72 3.14
CA GLU A 122 28.33 4.69 2.64
C GLU A 122 28.48 3.80 1.39
N MET A 123 27.50 3.89 0.48
CA MET A 123 27.43 3.07 -0.74
C MET A 123 27.29 1.56 -0.45
N GLY A 124 26.77 1.20 0.72
CA GLY A 124 26.71 -0.16 1.23
C GLY A 124 25.44 -0.95 0.89
N ILE A 125 24.43 -0.35 0.26
CA ILE A 125 23.14 -1.01 -0.05
C ILE A 125 22.67 -0.78 -1.48
N VAL A 126 21.76 -1.65 -1.93
CA VAL A 126 20.90 -1.46 -3.10
C VAL A 126 19.52 -1.04 -2.61
N VAL A 127 18.87 -0.10 -3.30
CA VAL A 127 17.48 0.31 -2.98
C VAL A 127 16.57 -0.09 -4.13
N VAL A 128 15.44 -0.71 -3.81
CA VAL A 128 14.41 -1.08 -4.78
C VAL A 128 13.10 -0.40 -4.42
N THR A 129 12.52 0.32 -5.37
CA THR A 129 11.15 0.85 -5.27
C THR A 129 10.28 0.19 -6.33
N PHE A 130 8.98 0.05 -6.09
CA PHE A 130 8.11 -0.60 -7.08
C PHE A 130 6.66 -0.18 -6.96
N ASN A 131 5.93 -0.37 -8.06
CA ASN A 131 4.49 -0.24 -8.13
C ASN A 131 3.82 -1.58 -7.85
N TYR A 132 2.69 -1.57 -7.16
CA TYR A 132 1.82 -2.74 -6.98
C TYR A 132 0.37 -2.34 -7.26
N ARG A 133 -0.45 -3.29 -7.69
CA ARG A 133 -1.86 -3.00 -8.03
C ARG A 133 -2.61 -2.37 -6.87
N VAL A 134 -3.46 -1.40 -7.21
CA VAL A 134 -4.43 -0.76 -6.32
C VAL A 134 -5.87 -0.96 -6.84
N VAL A 135 -6.86 -0.41 -6.14
CA VAL A 135 -8.30 -0.64 -6.40
C VAL A 135 -8.68 -0.19 -7.84
N PRO A 136 -9.52 -0.95 -8.59
CA PRO A 136 -10.34 -2.10 -8.20
C PRO A 136 -9.63 -3.46 -8.32
N TYR A 137 -8.48 -3.50 -8.99
CA TYR A 137 -7.78 -4.73 -9.36
C TYR A 137 -7.17 -5.50 -8.17
N ARG A 138 -7.14 -4.86 -6.99
CA ARG A 138 -6.40 -5.26 -5.80
C ARG A 138 -7.16 -6.24 -4.87
N PHE A 139 -8.38 -5.88 -4.49
CA PHE A 139 -9.19 -6.52 -3.42
C PHE A 139 -10.62 -6.77 -3.87
N LEU A 140 -10.85 -6.94 -5.18
CA LEU A 140 -12.13 -7.46 -5.61
C LEU A 140 -12.34 -8.80 -4.91
N SER A 141 -13.37 -8.85 -4.07
CA SER A 141 -13.57 -9.90 -3.10
C SER A 141 -15.05 -10.24 -3.05
N GLY A 142 -15.32 -11.53 -3.06
CA GLY A 142 -16.64 -12.13 -3.23
C GLY A 142 -16.46 -13.60 -3.61
N GLY A 143 -17.52 -14.39 -3.53
CA GLY A 143 -17.48 -15.83 -3.81
C GLY A 143 -16.88 -16.14 -5.19
N GLU A 144 -17.23 -15.33 -6.19
CA GLU A 144 -16.79 -15.43 -7.57
C GLU A 144 -15.28 -15.17 -7.72
N SER A 145 -14.73 -14.26 -6.90
CA SER A 145 -13.29 -13.96 -6.92
C SER A 145 -12.43 -15.11 -6.35
N LEU A 146 -13.00 -15.99 -5.53
CA LEU A 146 -12.34 -17.21 -5.09
C LEU A 146 -12.40 -18.34 -6.12
N GLN A 147 -13.49 -18.42 -6.88
CA GLN A 147 -13.74 -19.50 -7.84
C GLN A 147 -13.01 -19.27 -9.17
N ASP A 148 -13.16 -18.06 -9.74
CA ASP A 148 -12.73 -17.77 -11.11
C ASP A 148 -11.53 -16.80 -11.18
N GLY A 149 -11.10 -16.29 -10.03
CA GLY A 149 -10.17 -15.18 -9.89
C GLY A 149 -9.06 -15.39 -8.87
N SER A 150 -8.68 -14.28 -8.23
CA SER A 150 -7.73 -14.27 -7.13
C SER A 150 -7.99 -13.05 -6.24
N VAL A 151 -7.90 -13.25 -4.93
CA VAL A 151 -8.03 -12.18 -3.93
C VAL A 151 -6.66 -11.64 -3.51
N ASN A 152 -6.65 -10.41 -2.98
CA ASN A 152 -5.48 -9.72 -2.44
C ASN A 152 -4.32 -9.60 -3.44
N ASN A 153 -4.63 -9.37 -4.73
CA ASN A 153 -3.63 -9.37 -5.80
C ASN A 153 -2.52 -8.35 -5.59
N GLY A 154 -2.82 -7.17 -5.03
CA GLY A 154 -1.78 -6.18 -4.70
C GLY A 154 -0.77 -6.65 -3.63
N LEU A 155 -1.18 -7.53 -2.71
CA LEU A 155 -0.23 -8.14 -1.76
C LEU A 155 0.59 -9.25 -2.45
N LYS A 156 -0.03 -10.01 -3.35
CA LYS A 156 0.66 -11.04 -4.14
C LYS A 156 1.70 -10.41 -5.08
N ASP A 157 1.42 -9.23 -5.62
CA ASP A 157 2.38 -8.43 -6.38
C ASP A 157 3.60 -8.07 -5.54
N GLN A 158 3.41 -7.70 -4.27
CA GLN A 158 4.52 -7.40 -3.35
C GLN A 158 5.34 -8.65 -3.03
N ILE A 159 4.69 -9.78 -2.71
CA ILE A 159 5.37 -11.08 -2.50
C ILE A 159 6.22 -11.47 -3.71
N LYS A 160 5.73 -11.19 -4.92
CA LYS A 160 6.46 -11.47 -6.16
C LYS A 160 7.76 -10.67 -6.27
N VAL A 161 7.80 -9.43 -5.78
CA VAL A 161 9.03 -8.62 -5.75
C VAL A 161 10.05 -9.17 -4.75
N LEU A 162 9.58 -9.74 -3.63
CA LEU A 162 10.43 -10.25 -2.55
C LEU A 162 11.08 -11.61 -2.85
N SER A 163 10.81 -12.25 -3.99
CA SER A 163 11.27 -13.61 -4.30
C SER A 163 12.76 -13.70 -4.70
N GLY A 164 13.66 -13.17 -3.85
CA GLY A 164 15.11 -13.09 -4.05
C GLY A 164 15.93 -13.91 -3.06
N ASN A 165 17.20 -13.55 -2.83
CA ASN A 165 18.01 -14.13 -1.76
C ASN A 165 17.65 -13.45 -0.42
N PRO A 166 16.87 -14.10 0.47
CA PRO A 166 16.28 -13.44 1.63
C PRO A 166 17.29 -12.99 2.68
N LYS A 167 18.47 -13.61 2.71
CA LYS A 167 19.50 -13.30 3.72
C LYS A 167 19.99 -11.86 3.66
N LEU A 168 19.76 -11.18 2.54
CA LEU A 168 20.20 -9.82 2.28
C LEU A 168 19.02 -8.85 2.08
N VAL A 169 17.78 -9.33 2.18
CA VAL A 169 16.60 -8.50 1.92
C VAL A 169 16.09 -7.89 3.22
N VAL A 170 16.11 -6.57 3.26
CA VAL A 170 15.41 -5.72 4.22
C VAL A 170 14.17 -5.17 3.54
N VAL A 171 12.98 -5.46 4.07
CA VAL A 171 11.74 -4.86 3.58
C VAL A 171 11.48 -3.62 4.42
N GLY A 172 11.80 -2.47 3.85
CA GLY A 172 11.68 -1.20 4.54
C GLY A 172 10.60 -0.33 3.96
N GLY A 173 10.43 0.82 4.59
CA GLY A 173 9.77 1.92 3.91
C GLY A 173 8.28 1.76 3.72
N GLY A 174 7.67 0.88 4.50
CA GLY A 174 6.25 0.85 4.56
C GLY A 174 5.80 2.16 5.19
N ALA A 175 5.42 3.18 4.42
CA ALA A 175 4.73 4.36 4.93
C ALA A 175 3.23 4.10 4.82
N SER A 176 2.47 4.26 5.92
CA SER A 176 1.00 4.16 5.88
C SER A 176 0.51 2.79 5.37
N ALA A 177 -0.03 2.69 4.15
CA ALA A 177 -0.46 1.42 3.56
C ALA A 177 0.70 0.46 3.27
N GLY A 178 1.90 0.97 2.98
CA GLY A 178 3.09 0.13 2.84
C GLY A 178 3.48 -0.54 4.16
N ALA A 179 3.31 0.18 5.27
CA ALA A 179 3.56 -0.32 6.62
C ALA A 179 2.56 -1.41 7.00
N ALA A 180 1.30 -1.21 6.61
CA ALA A 180 0.24 -2.20 6.73
C ALA A 180 0.57 -3.47 5.92
N SER A 181 1.08 -3.29 4.71
CA SER A 181 1.59 -4.38 3.88
C SER A 181 2.68 -5.20 4.58
N ILE A 182 3.66 -4.55 5.21
CA ILE A 182 4.70 -5.25 6.00
C ILE A 182 4.05 -6.11 7.11
N THR A 183 3.08 -5.55 7.83
CA THR A 183 2.35 -6.29 8.88
C THR A 183 1.60 -7.51 8.32
N LEU A 184 0.97 -7.35 7.15
CA LEU A 184 0.27 -8.43 6.45
C LEU A 184 1.22 -9.49 5.89
N LEU A 185 2.43 -9.10 5.47
CA LEU A 185 3.47 -10.01 5.01
C LEU A 185 4.03 -10.85 6.16
N LEU A 186 4.28 -10.25 7.33
CA LEU A 186 4.73 -10.96 8.54
C LEU A 186 3.74 -12.02 9.01
N SER A 187 2.44 -11.80 8.79
CA SER A 187 1.36 -12.74 9.15
C SER A 187 0.86 -13.58 7.99
N ALA A 188 1.47 -13.45 6.80
CA ALA A 188 1.03 -14.14 5.60
C ALA A 188 1.04 -15.66 5.81
N TYR A 189 -0.01 -16.32 5.32
CA TYR A 189 -0.16 -17.78 5.42
C TYR A 189 -0.02 -18.34 6.84
N GLY A 190 -0.45 -17.58 7.85
CA GLY A 190 -0.36 -17.97 9.26
C GLY A 190 1.04 -17.76 9.86
N GLY A 191 1.85 -16.85 9.30
CA GLY A 191 3.22 -16.61 9.75
C GLY A 191 4.23 -17.59 9.16
N ARG A 192 3.90 -18.22 8.02
CA ARG A 192 4.83 -19.13 7.34
C ARG A 192 6.04 -18.33 6.84
N ASP A 193 7.23 -18.70 7.30
CA ASP A 193 8.48 -18.13 6.79
C ASP A 193 8.88 -18.82 5.48
N ASP A 194 8.60 -18.16 4.37
CA ASP A 194 8.98 -18.59 3.02
C ASP A 194 10.43 -18.19 2.65
N GLY A 195 11.17 -17.58 3.58
CA GLY A 195 12.48 -17.03 3.33
C GLY A 195 12.42 -15.96 2.24
N LEU A 196 11.61 -14.92 2.44
CA LEU A 196 11.47 -13.79 1.51
C LEU A 196 12.26 -12.55 1.95
N PHE A 197 12.45 -12.39 3.25
CA PHE A 197 13.19 -11.28 3.86
C PHE A 197 13.67 -11.68 5.25
N HIS A 198 14.69 -10.99 5.77
CA HIS A 198 15.24 -11.27 7.10
C HIS A 198 14.93 -10.19 8.14
N THR A 199 14.64 -8.96 7.71
CA THR A 199 14.25 -7.89 8.62
C THR A 199 13.26 -6.93 7.96
N THR A 200 12.51 -6.21 8.78
CA THR A 200 11.52 -5.23 8.32
C THR A 200 11.68 -3.88 9.01
N ALA A 201 11.33 -2.81 8.32
CA ALA A 201 11.21 -1.47 8.87
C ALA A 201 9.91 -0.83 8.36
N ALA A 202 9.00 -0.52 9.28
CA ALA A 202 7.67 -0.02 8.96
C ALA A 202 7.41 1.31 9.67
N GLU A 203 6.93 2.28 8.89
CA GLU A 203 6.69 3.67 9.26
C GLU A 203 5.18 3.97 9.23
N SER A 204 4.61 4.30 10.40
CA SER A 204 3.19 4.64 10.51
C SER A 204 2.25 3.52 10.02
N GLN A 205 2.38 2.33 10.62
CA GLN A 205 1.55 1.14 10.42
C GLN A 205 0.07 1.51 10.40
N SER A 206 -0.61 1.29 9.27
CA SER A 206 -2.04 1.61 9.11
C SER A 206 -2.91 0.37 9.25
N PHE A 207 -3.82 0.36 10.21
CA PHE A 207 -4.75 -0.74 10.46
C PHE A 207 -6.16 -0.31 10.05
N ALA A 208 -6.53 -0.63 8.81
CA ALA A 208 -7.89 -0.44 8.32
C ALA A 208 -8.77 -1.65 8.67
N THR A 209 -10.10 -1.46 8.67
CA THR A 209 -11.06 -2.56 8.81
C THR A 209 -10.82 -3.63 7.74
N MET A 210 -10.53 -4.85 8.18
CA MET A 210 -10.43 -6.02 7.32
C MET A 210 -11.78 -6.74 7.31
N LEU A 211 -12.43 -6.76 6.15
CA LEU A 211 -13.70 -7.46 5.98
C LEU A 211 -13.45 -8.92 5.61
N THR A 212 -14.34 -9.80 6.07
CA THR A 212 -14.44 -11.16 5.51
C THR A 212 -14.93 -11.12 4.07
N LEU A 213 -14.70 -12.19 3.30
CA LEU A 213 -15.16 -12.30 1.92
C LEU A 213 -16.68 -12.09 1.76
N ASN A 214 -17.47 -12.59 2.72
CA ASN A 214 -18.92 -12.40 2.70
C ASN A 214 -19.27 -10.92 2.97
N GLN A 215 -18.63 -10.30 3.96
CA GLN A 215 -18.84 -8.89 4.26
C GLN A 215 -18.38 -7.95 3.14
N SER A 216 -17.45 -8.37 2.29
CA SER A 216 -16.96 -7.58 1.16
C SER A 216 -17.67 -7.86 -0.16
N GLN A 217 -18.61 -8.82 -0.22
CA GLN A 217 -19.37 -9.17 -1.44
C GLN A 217 -20.04 -7.95 -2.10
N PHE A 218 -20.48 -6.97 -1.30
CA PHE A 218 -21.11 -5.75 -1.82
C PHE A 218 -20.18 -4.98 -2.78
N THR A 219 -18.86 -5.06 -2.59
CA THR A 219 -17.89 -4.40 -3.48
C THR A 219 -17.90 -5.03 -4.87
N TYR A 220 -17.95 -6.36 -4.94
CA TYR A 220 -18.10 -7.10 -6.19
C TYR A 220 -19.45 -6.83 -6.86
N SER A 221 -20.55 -6.98 -6.10
CA SER A 221 -21.90 -6.76 -6.63
C SER A 221 -22.10 -5.35 -7.15
N ASN A 222 -21.58 -4.33 -6.45
CA ASN A 222 -21.67 -2.95 -6.92
C ASN A 222 -20.90 -2.75 -8.22
N LEU A 223 -19.68 -3.29 -8.33
CA LEU A 223 -18.89 -3.18 -9.55
C LEU A 223 -19.63 -3.81 -10.74
N VAL A 224 -20.19 -5.02 -10.56
CA VAL A 224 -20.99 -5.73 -11.58
C VAL A 224 -22.23 -4.94 -12.00
N ILE A 225 -22.95 -4.33 -11.06
CA ILE A 225 -24.15 -3.54 -11.35
C ILE A 225 -23.77 -2.26 -12.11
N CYS A 226 -22.79 -1.53 -11.59
CA CYS A 226 -22.34 -0.27 -12.14
C CYS A 226 -21.71 -0.44 -13.54
N SER A 227 -20.99 -1.53 -13.77
CA SER A 227 -20.41 -1.85 -15.07
C SER A 227 -21.43 -2.36 -16.11
N GLY A 228 -22.71 -2.49 -15.73
CA GLY A 228 -23.76 -3.02 -16.60
C GLY A 228 -23.70 -4.53 -16.80
N SER A 229 -22.89 -5.25 -16.02
CA SER A 229 -22.63 -6.69 -16.17
C SER A 229 -23.60 -7.58 -15.37
N ALA A 230 -24.57 -7.01 -14.65
CA ALA A 230 -25.44 -7.75 -13.73
C ALA A 230 -26.36 -8.80 -14.40
N GLY A 231 -26.57 -8.70 -15.71
CA GLY A 231 -27.36 -9.67 -16.48
C GLY A 231 -26.55 -10.83 -17.07
N ASP A 232 -25.22 -10.81 -16.93
CA ASP A 232 -24.35 -11.80 -17.56
C ASP A 232 -24.33 -13.12 -16.81
N ALA A 233 -24.33 -14.23 -17.56
CA ALA A 233 -24.18 -15.57 -16.99
C ALA A 233 -22.82 -15.78 -16.31
N ASN A 234 -21.79 -15.02 -16.71
CA ASN A 234 -20.49 -14.99 -16.06
C ASN A 234 -20.01 -13.54 -15.92
N THR A 235 -20.43 -12.90 -14.83
CA THR A 235 -20.11 -11.52 -14.47
C THR A 235 -18.60 -11.28 -14.40
N PHE A 236 -17.81 -12.28 -14.00
CA PHE A 236 -16.36 -12.19 -13.88
C PHE A 236 -15.65 -12.10 -15.25
N THR A 237 -16.11 -12.88 -16.23
CA THR A 237 -15.62 -12.81 -17.61
C THR A 237 -16.00 -11.49 -18.26
N CYS A 238 -17.22 -10.98 -18.00
CA CYS A 238 -17.63 -9.68 -18.48
C CYS A 238 -16.71 -8.56 -17.96
N LEU A 239 -16.42 -8.52 -16.66
CA LEU A 239 -15.51 -7.53 -16.08
C LEU A 239 -14.09 -7.55 -16.67
N ARG A 240 -13.59 -8.73 -17.08
CA ARG A 240 -12.32 -8.86 -17.80
C ARG A 240 -12.38 -8.32 -19.23
N GLY A 241 -13.54 -8.41 -19.87
CA GLY A 241 -13.76 -7.96 -21.25
C GLY A 241 -13.96 -6.45 -21.41
N LEU A 242 -14.27 -5.73 -20.34
CA LEU A 242 -14.43 -4.26 -20.38
C LEU A 242 -13.11 -3.56 -20.74
N ASP A 243 -13.18 -2.42 -21.42
CA ASP A 243 -12.02 -1.54 -21.52
C ASP A 243 -11.72 -0.88 -20.14
N THR A 244 -10.50 -0.38 -20.00
CA THR A 244 -9.99 0.20 -18.75
C THR A 244 -10.81 1.41 -18.29
N GLU A 245 -11.24 2.28 -19.20
CA GLU A 245 -12.01 3.47 -18.86
C GLU A 245 -13.42 3.12 -18.36
N SER A 246 -14.10 2.19 -19.05
CA SER A 246 -15.42 1.71 -18.66
C SER A 246 -15.40 1.08 -17.27
N LEU A 247 -14.37 0.29 -16.95
CA LEU A 247 -14.23 -0.31 -15.63
C LEU A 247 -13.93 0.72 -14.53
N LEU A 248 -13.14 1.76 -14.84
CA LEU A 248 -12.69 2.75 -13.87
C LEU A 248 -13.68 3.88 -13.62
N ARG A 249 -14.55 4.19 -14.59
CA ARG A 249 -15.67 5.13 -14.39
C ARG A 249 -16.51 4.71 -13.18
N GLU A 250 -16.66 3.41 -13.00
CA GLU A 250 -17.44 2.78 -11.95
C GLU A 250 -16.60 2.43 -10.70
N ASN A 251 -15.29 2.68 -10.74
CA ASN A 251 -14.35 2.49 -9.63
C ASN A 251 -14.42 3.66 -8.63
N ILE A 252 -15.64 3.88 -8.13
CA ILE A 252 -15.94 4.88 -7.10
C ILE A 252 -15.97 4.23 -5.72
N SER A 253 -15.55 5.00 -4.72
CA SER A 253 -15.64 4.59 -3.33
C SER A 253 -17.10 4.33 -2.92
N THR A 254 -17.46 3.08 -2.60
CA THR A 254 -18.83 2.70 -2.23
C THR A 254 -19.00 2.63 -0.70
N PRO A 255 -20.02 3.30 -0.12
CA PRO A 255 -20.29 3.19 1.31
C PRO A 255 -20.66 1.75 1.72
N SER A 256 -20.26 1.34 2.93
CA SER A 256 -20.69 0.07 3.53
C SER A 256 -22.22 0.04 3.71
N LEU A 257 -22.82 -1.15 3.58
CA LEU A 257 -24.26 -1.42 3.48
C LEU A 257 -25.14 -0.93 4.66
N THR A 258 -24.59 -0.35 5.72
CA THR A 258 -25.32 -0.15 6.99
C THR A 258 -26.26 1.06 7.04
N ARG A 259 -26.32 1.98 6.06
CA ARG A 259 -27.45 2.93 5.93
C ARG A 259 -27.78 3.32 4.49
N LYS A 260 -28.98 2.93 4.05
CA LYS A 260 -29.68 3.55 2.89
C LYS A 260 -29.85 5.04 3.18
N ARG A 261 -29.44 5.88 2.23
CA ARG A 261 -29.33 7.35 2.26
C ARG A 261 -28.05 7.83 2.97
N HIS A 262 -27.03 8.08 2.15
CA HIS A 262 -26.26 9.33 1.98
C HIS A 262 -24.94 8.94 1.28
N ARG A 263 -24.73 9.45 0.06
CA ARG A 263 -23.51 9.24 -0.75
C ARG A 263 -22.36 10.01 -0.10
N PHE A 264 -21.48 9.37 0.67
CA PHE A 264 -20.18 9.95 1.05
C PHE A 264 -19.10 8.87 1.21
N THR A 265 -17.95 9.16 0.61
CA THR A 265 -16.88 8.26 0.19
C THR A 265 -15.78 8.08 1.26
N TYR A 266 -15.12 6.92 1.22
CA TYR A 266 -13.73 6.75 1.69
C TYR A 266 -12.82 7.49 0.71
N THR A 267 -12.47 8.74 1.01
CA THR A 267 -11.29 9.51 0.55
C THR A 267 -11.67 10.99 0.51
N ASP A 268 -11.80 11.60 1.68
CA ASP A 268 -11.56 13.03 1.75
C ASP A 268 -10.92 13.34 3.10
N GLN A 269 -9.65 13.72 3.10
CA GLN A 269 -8.99 14.25 4.30
C GLN A 269 -9.56 15.63 4.66
N SER A 270 -10.24 16.30 3.72
CA SER A 270 -10.80 17.65 3.89
C SER A 270 -12.17 17.68 4.58
N LEU A 271 -12.92 16.57 4.55
CA LEU A 271 -14.31 16.50 5.08
C LEU A 271 -14.42 15.72 6.41
N MET A 272 -13.37 15.72 7.23
CA MET A 272 -13.39 15.12 8.59
C MET A 272 -14.44 15.72 9.54
N MET A 273 -15.14 16.79 9.12
CA MET A 273 -15.76 17.76 10.02
C MET A 273 -17.27 17.58 10.23
N ILE A 274 -18.01 16.92 9.32
CA ILE A 274 -19.49 16.94 9.38
C ILE A 274 -20.10 15.68 9.99
N SER A 275 -19.32 14.64 10.33
CA SER A 275 -19.92 13.59 11.15
C SER A 275 -18.97 12.72 11.95
N PHE A 276 -18.77 13.13 13.20
CA PHE A 276 -18.03 12.36 14.20
C PHE A 276 -18.66 10.99 14.50
N LEU A 277 -19.97 10.82 14.25
CA LEU A 277 -20.69 9.55 14.39
C LEU A 277 -20.83 8.79 13.05
N ILE A 278 -21.12 9.47 11.93
CA ILE A 278 -21.37 8.80 10.63
C ILE A 278 -20.04 8.34 9.98
N THR A 279 -18.93 9.07 10.15
CA THR A 279 -17.63 8.62 9.61
C THR A 279 -17.10 7.38 10.32
N ARG A 280 -17.33 7.23 11.64
CA ARG A 280 -16.88 6.06 12.40
C ARG A 280 -17.69 4.80 12.08
N THR A 281 -19.01 4.89 11.93
CA THR A 281 -19.83 3.73 11.51
C THR A 281 -19.57 3.31 10.07
N ASN A 282 -19.17 4.25 9.21
CA ASN A 282 -18.83 3.91 7.82
C ASN A 282 -17.47 3.22 7.70
N GLN A 283 -16.53 3.52 8.60
CA GLN A 283 -15.19 2.91 8.62
C GLN A 283 -15.16 1.61 9.43
N PHE A 284 -15.84 1.60 10.58
CA PHE A 284 -15.96 0.48 11.51
C PHE A 284 -17.44 0.09 11.68
N PRO A 285 -18.07 -0.54 10.67
CA PRO A 285 -19.50 -0.86 10.69
C PRO A 285 -19.92 -1.82 11.81
N GLY A 286 -18.95 -2.50 12.45
CA GLY A 286 -19.19 -3.37 13.59
C GLY A 286 -19.32 -2.65 14.95
N PHE A 287 -19.03 -1.35 15.05
CA PHE A 287 -19.14 -0.63 16.32
C PHE A 287 -20.59 -0.43 16.74
N LYS A 288 -20.90 -0.84 17.97
CA LYS A 288 -22.18 -0.60 18.63
C LYS A 288 -22.24 0.83 19.19
N LEU A 289 -23.46 1.34 19.37
CA LEU A 289 -23.68 2.68 19.94
C LEU A 289 -23.02 2.86 21.32
N GLU A 290 -23.05 1.82 22.16
CA GLU A 290 -22.39 1.82 23.49
C GLU A 290 -20.86 1.97 23.38
N GLN A 291 -20.24 1.35 22.37
CA GLN A 291 -18.80 1.46 22.12
C GLN A 291 -18.44 2.86 21.59
N LEU A 292 -19.29 3.42 20.72
CA LEU A 292 -19.13 4.81 20.26
C LEU A 292 -19.28 5.81 21.41
N ALA A 293 -20.21 5.58 22.34
CA ALA A 293 -20.37 6.41 23.52
C ALA A 293 -19.13 6.37 24.43
N ARG A 294 -18.52 5.19 24.61
CA ARG A 294 -17.26 5.03 25.35
C ARG A 294 -16.11 5.80 24.69
N ILE A 295 -15.97 5.68 23.37
CA ILE A 295 -14.98 6.44 22.61
C ILE A 295 -15.20 7.95 22.82
N ASN A 296 -16.43 8.43 22.72
CA ASN A 296 -16.72 9.84 22.96
C ASN A 296 -16.33 10.27 24.38
N ALA A 297 -16.60 9.45 25.39
CA ALA A 297 -16.21 9.74 26.78
C ALA A 297 -14.69 9.84 26.98
N TRP A 298 -13.89 9.12 26.18
CA TRP A 298 -12.43 9.21 26.24
C TRP A 298 -11.87 10.45 25.56
N TYR A 299 -12.40 10.84 24.40
CA TYR A 299 -11.78 11.88 23.57
C TYR A 299 -12.46 13.24 23.61
N LEU A 300 -13.75 13.33 23.97
CA LEU A 300 -14.49 14.60 24.06
C LEU A 300 -14.41 15.23 25.46
N GLN A 301 -13.24 15.19 26.09
CA GLN A 301 -13.02 15.86 27.38
C GLN A 301 -12.74 17.35 27.19
N GLU A 302 -13.17 18.17 28.16
CA GLU A 302 -13.14 19.64 28.09
C GLU A 302 -11.71 20.23 28.08
N ASN A 303 -10.69 19.44 28.45
CA ASN A 303 -9.29 19.86 28.54
C ASN A 303 -8.51 19.84 27.21
N GLN A 304 -9.19 19.95 26.07
CA GLN A 304 -8.55 20.02 24.75
C GLN A 304 -7.99 21.44 24.52
N THR A 305 -7.00 21.81 25.34
CA THR A 305 -6.42 23.15 25.59
C THR A 305 -5.99 24.00 24.39
N HIS A 306 -6.00 23.47 23.18
CA HIS A 306 -5.52 24.16 21.99
C HIS A 306 -6.51 24.01 20.85
N GLN A 307 -7.13 25.14 20.46
CA GLN A 307 -7.90 25.25 19.23
C GLN A 307 -6.93 25.50 18.08
N PHE A 308 -6.96 24.65 17.05
CA PHE A 308 -6.12 24.84 15.88
C PHE A 308 -6.74 25.87 14.92
N PRO A 309 -5.93 26.69 14.24
CA PRO A 309 -6.43 27.58 13.18
C PRO A 309 -7.26 26.81 12.16
N ASP A 310 -8.34 27.43 11.68
CA ASP A 310 -9.27 26.87 10.68
C ASP A 310 -9.87 25.49 11.03
N SER A 311 -9.92 25.16 12.32
CA SER A 311 -10.46 23.88 12.81
C SER A 311 -11.71 24.04 13.68
N ASN A 312 -12.57 23.02 13.64
CA ASN A 312 -13.73 22.92 14.53
C ASN A 312 -13.30 22.38 15.91
N PRO A 313 -13.99 22.72 17.00
CA PRO A 313 -13.71 22.18 18.34
C PRO A 313 -13.58 20.63 18.43
N TYR A 314 -14.23 19.89 17.54
CA TYR A 314 -14.14 18.42 17.49
C TYR A 314 -12.95 17.88 16.69
N TRP A 315 -12.18 18.73 16.00
CA TRP A 315 -11.08 18.29 15.16
C TRP A 315 -10.00 17.53 15.94
N ARG A 316 -9.54 18.09 17.06
CA ARG A 316 -8.47 17.47 17.88
C ARG A 316 -8.92 16.14 18.50
N PRO A 317 -10.11 16.03 19.13
CA PRO A 317 -10.66 14.75 19.56
C PRO A 317 -10.79 13.71 18.44
N ALA A 318 -11.23 14.12 17.24
CA ALA A 318 -11.35 13.24 16.08
C ALA A 318 -9.99 12.74 15.63
N SER A 319 -9.04 13.67 15.50
CA SER A 319 -7.68 13.42 15.04
C SER A 319 -6.97 12.43 15.96
N ASN A 320 -6.98 12.70 17.27
CA ASN A 320 -6.38 11.81 18.27
C ASN A 320 -7.02 10.42 18.22
N ALA A 321 -8.35 10.35 18.30
CA ALA A 321 -9.03 9.06 18.31
C ALA A 321 -8.80 8.26 17.02
N ARG A 322 -8.75 8.93 15.86
CA ARG A 322 -8.48 8.28 14.57
C ARG A 322 -7.02 7.82 14.49
N GLY A 323 -6.06 8.67 14.89
CA GLY A 323 -4.64 8.35 14.91
C GLY A 323 -4.35 7.15 15.81
N GLU A 324 -4.93 7.15 17.01
CA GLU A 324 -4.79 6.08 17.98
C GLU A 324 -5.43 4.78 17.51
N ILE A 325 -6.70 4.80 17.07
CA ILE A 325 -7.41 3.59 16.63
C ILE A 325 -6.79 2.98 15.36
N ARG A 326 -6.29 3.81 14.44
CA ARG A 326 -5.85 3.34 13.11
C ARG A 326 -4.36 3.12 13.00
N TYR A 327 -3.54 3.75 13.84
CA TYR A 327 -2.08 3.72 13.69
C TYR A 327 -1.37 3.35 15.00
N ILE A 328 -1.53 4.18 16.04
CA ILE A 328 -0.67 4.13 17.22
C ILE A 328 -0.99 2.92 18.11
N CYS A 329 -2.23 2.77 18.56
CA CYS A 329 -2.58 1.73 19.53
C CYS A 329 -2.40 0.31 18.97
N PRO A 330 -2.84 -0.01 17.73
CA PRO A 330 -2.60 -1.35 17.18
C PRO A 330 -1.10 -1.67 17.03
N TRP A 331 -0.27 -0.67 16.72
CA TRP A 331 1.18 -0.88 16.66
C TRP A 331 1.81 -1.09 18.04
N VAL A 332 1.38 -0.34 19.06
CA VAL A 332 1.83 -0.55 20.45
C VAL A 332 1.48 -1.97 20.91
N ASP A 333 0.27 -2.44 20.64
CA ASP A 333 -0.18 -3.80 20.95
C ASP A 333 0.65 -4.87 20.20
N LEU A 334 0.82 -4.70 18.90
CA LEU A 334 1.59 -5.62 18.06
C LEU A 334 3.08 -5.68 18.45
N SER A 335 3.69 -4.54 18.72
CA SER A 335 5.10 -4.48 19.15
C SER A 335 5.31 -5.10 20.53
N SER A 336 4.34 -4.99 21.44
CA SER A 336 4.35 -5.69 22.73
C SER A 336 4.26 -7.21 22.52
N THR A 337 3.37 -7.65 21.62
CA THR A 337 3.26 -9.07 21.23
C THR A 337 4.58 -9.62 20.66
N TYR A 338 5.28 -8.84 19.84
CA TYR A 338 6.60 -9.21 19.31
C TYR A 338 7.66 -9.33 20.40
N ALA A 339 7.69 -8.38 21.34
CA ALA A 339 8.62 -8.43 22.47
C ALA A 339 8.37 -9.65 23.37
N GLU A 340 7.11 -9.96 23.66
CA GLU A 340 6.72 -11.15 24.43
C GLU A 340 7.12 -12.46 23.73
N ALA A 341 7.09 -12.49 22.40
CA ALA A 341 7.56 -13.61 21.59
C ALA A 341 9.10 -13.67 21.46
N GLY A 342 9.84 -12.74 22.07
CA GLY A 342 11.31 -12.69 22.00
C GLY A 342 11.85 -12.18 20.66
N ILE A 343 11.03 -11.50 19.86
CA ILE A 343 11.45 -10.91 18.59
C ILE A 343 12.12 -9.56 18.88
N ASN A 344 13.36 -9.39 18.42
CA ASN A 344 14.08 -8.13 18.55
C ASN A 344 13.41 -7.05 17.69
N GLY A 345 13.16 -5.88 18.27
CA GLY A 345 12.58 -4.75 17.58
C GLY A 345 12.79 -3.44 18.31
N TRP A 346 12.61 -2.34 17.59
CA TRP A 346 12.68 -0.99 18.12
C TRP A 346 11.44 -0.20 17.70
N ASN A 347 10.97 0.64 18.62
CA ASN A 347 9.87 1.57 18.39
C ASN A 347 10.38 3.00 18.44
N TYR A 348 9.79 3.87 17.64
CA TYR A 348 10.05 5.31 17.67
C TYR A 348 8.74 6.08 17.57
N HIS A 349 8.77 7.32 18.05
CA HIS A 349 7.68 8.28 17.88
C HIS A 349 8.28 9.56 17.29
N TYR A 350 7.86 9.89 16.07
CA TYR A 350 8.36 11.07 15.37
C TYR A 350 7.74 12.33 15.97
N ARG A 351 8.59 13.26 16.44
CA ARG A 351 8.16 14.52 17.08
C ARG A 351 9.02 15.68 16.58
N GLU A 352 9.01 15.91 15.28
CA GLU A 352 9.65 17.08 14.69
C GLU A 352 8.65 18.23 14.51
N LEU A 353 9.07 19.42 14.91
CA LEU A 353 8.33 20.64 14.64
C LEU A 353 8.77 21.16 13.28
N CYS A 354 7.84 21.27 12.32
CA CYS A 354 8.17 21.85 11.02
C CYS A 354 8.69 23.29 11.21
N GLU A 355 9.73 23.69 10.46
CA GLU A 355 10.36 25.02 10.58
C GLU A 355 9.35 26.17 10.53
N TYR A 356 8.28 26.01 9.75
CA TYR A 356 7.17 26.97 9.70
C TYR A 356 6.43 27.09 11.04
N LEU A 357 6.10 25.97 11.69
CA LEU A 357 5.44 25.97 13.00
C LEU A 357 6.37 26.50 14.10
N ALA A 358 7.66 26.20 14.02
CA ALA A 358 8.69 26.80 14.86
C ALA A 358 8.73 28.33 14.67
N SER A 359 8.65 28.78 13.41
CA SER A 359 8.73 30.21 13.05
C SER A 359 7.53 31.04 13.52
N ILE A 360 6.36 30.41 13.74
CA ILE A 360 5.16 31.07 14.28
C ILE A 360 4.96 30.81 15.78
N GLY A 361 5.97 30.29 16.48
CA GLY A 361 5.95 30.14 17.95
C GLY A 361 5.07 29.02 18.49
N VAL A 362 4.75 28.01 17.67
CA VAL A 362 4.04 26.81 18.15
C VAL A 362 5.03 25.94 18.91
N GLU A 363 4.91 25.90 20.24
CA GLU A 363 5.72 25.02 21.07
C GLU A 363 5.13 23.61 21.16
N ILE A 364 6.01 22.60 21.27
CA ILE A 364 5.56 21.23 21.49
C ILE A 364 5.25 21.05 22.98
N GLN A 365 3.96 21.02 23.36
CA GLN A 365 3.57 20.73 24.76
C GLN A 365 3.97 19.30 25.12
N GLN A 366 4.76 19.16 26.20
CA GLN A 366 5.48 17.95 26.61
C GLN A 366 4.62 16.70 26.71
#